data_AF-A0AAW1MHN1-F1
#
_entry.id   AF-A0AAW1MHN1-F1
#
_cell.length_a   1.000
_cell.length_b   1.000
_cell.length_c   1.000
_cell.angle_alpha   90.00
_cell.angle_beta   90.00
_cell.angle_gamma   90.00
#
_symmetry.space_group_name_H-M   'P 1'
#
loop_
_entity.id
_entity.type
_entity.pdbx_description
1 polymer ?
#
loop_
_entity_poly.entity_id
_entity_poly.type
_entity_poly.pdbx_seq_one_letter_code
_entity_poly.pdbx_strand_id
1 'polypeptide(L)'
;MHEYIVQVKDSVYEVLVNYIDIDFTLWLSWLLMPLIITFILPLVIVILLYISALILYTYKLHWNHVRTVFDRGDKWGAARKAVAAVWDSHGWIWHGYEVTGLENINNKDPALIVYYHGAIPIDVYYFLTKVLLFKNRLVHTVADYFLFNIPENFTPLLSALVTG
;
A
#
# COMPACT_ATOMS: atom_id res chain seq x y z
N MET A 1 10.53 -29.81 -59.29
CA MET A 1 11.71 -29.57 -58.43
C MET A 1 11.69 -28.17 -57.83
N HIS A 2 11.50 -27.10 -58.62
CA HIS A 2 11.42 -25.73 -58.09
C HIS A 2 10.23 -25.51 -57.13
N GLU A 3 9.03 -25.95 -57.50
CA GLU A 3 7.82 -25.83 -56.65
C GLU A 3 7.95 -26.57 -55.32
N TYR A 4 8.56 -27.76 -55.32
CA TYR A 4 8.82 -28.52 -54.09
C TYR A 4 9.78 -27.79 -53.14
N ILE A 5 10.80 -27.12 -53.68
CA ILE A 5 11.75 -26.33 -52.88
C ILE A 5 11.05 -25.10 -52.27
N VAL A 6 10.11 -24.48 -52.99
CA VAL A 6 9.31 -23.35 -52.48
C VAL A 6 8.40 -23.81 -51.35
N GLN A 7 7.67 -24.91 -51.54
CA GLN A 7 6.76 -25.45 -50.51
C GLN A 7 7.48 -25.83 -49.21
N VAL A 8 8.68 -26.42 -49.31
CA VAL A 8 9.49 -26.74 -48.12
C VAL A 8 9.99 -25.47 -47.41
N LYS A 9 10.38 -24.43 -48.17
CA LYS A 9 10.77 -23.15 -47.58
C LYS A 9 9.64 -22.47 -46.83
N ASP A 10 8.44 -22.47 -47.42
CA ASP A 10 7.26 -21.84 -46.82
C ASP A 10 6.85 -22.57 -45.54
N SER A 11 6.87 -23.90 -45.54
CA SER A 11 6.59 -24.70 -44.34
C SER A 11 7.60 -24.47 -43.22
N VAL A 12 8.90 -24.40 -43.54
CA VAL A 12 9.95 -24.11 -42.55
C VAL A 12 9.81 -22.69 -42.01
N TYR A 13 9.48 -21.73 -42.87
CA TYR A 13 9.23 -20.35 -42.47
C TYR A 13 8.03 -20.26 -41.52
N GLU A 14 6.90 -20.91 -41.83
CA GLU A 14 5.74 -20.95 -40.95
C GLU A 14 6.05 -21.58 -39.59
N VAL A 15 6.82 -22.67 -39.54
CA VAL A 15 7.21 -23.30 -38.28
C VAL A 15 8.12 -22.38 -37.46
N LEU A 16 9.09 -21.72 -38.10
CA LEU A 16 9.99 -20.79 -37.42
C LEU A 16 9.24 -19.57 -36.88
N VAL A 17 8.34 -18.99 -37.68
CA VAL A 17 7.51 -17.85 -37.27
C VAL A 17 6.62 -18.25 -36.10
N ASN A 18 5.92 -19.38 -36.18
CA ASN A 18 5.05 -19.83 -35.09
C ASN A 18 5.82 -20.17 -33.81
N TYR A 19 6.99 -20.82 -33.93
CA TYR A 19 7.85 -21.13 -32.78
C TYR A 19 8.38 -19.85 -32.12
N ILE A 20 8.90 -18.91 -32.93
CA ILE A 20 9.37 -17.62 -32.43
C ILE A 20 8.21 -16.88 -31.79
N ASP A 21 7.07 -16.69 -32.46
CA ASP A 21 5.98 -15.88 -31.92
C ASP A 21 5.42 -16.43 -30.60
N ILE A 22 5.18 -17.73 -30.48
CA ILE A 22 4.54 -18.32 -29.29
C ILE A 22 5.55 -18.47 -28.15
N ASP A 23 6.69 -19.12 -28.39
CA ASP A 23 7.64 -19.43 -27.32
C ASP A 23 8.43 -18.20 -26.88
N PHE A 24 8.75 -17.27 -27.80
CA PHE A 24 9.37 -16.00 -27.43
C PHE A 24 8.41 -15.12 -26.65
N THR A 25 7.14 -15.00 -27.07
CA THR A 25 6.16 -14.19 -26.33
C THR A 25 5.91 -14.76 -24.94
N LEU A 26 5.80 -16.08 -24.81
CA LEU A 26 5.67 -16.73 -23.51
C LEU A 26 6.91 -16.48 -22.66
N TRP A 27 8.10 -16.77 -23.16
CA TRP A 27 9.35 -16.54 -22.45
C TRP A 27 9.53 -15.08 -22.01
N LEU A 28 9.26 -14.13 -22.91
CA LEU A 28 9.33 -12.71 -22.65
C LEU A 28 8.32 -12.29 -21.57
N SER A 29 7.09 -12.82 -21.62
CA SER A 29 6.09 -12.54 -20.59
C SER A 29 6.54 -13.04 -19.21
N TRP A 30 7.07 -14.26 -19.11
CA TRP A 30 7.59 -14.81 -17.86
C TRP A 30 8.78 -14.02 -17.32
N LEU A 31 9.65 -13.51 -18.21
CA LEU A 31 10.75 -12.63 -17.83
C LEU A 31 10.27 -11.27 -17.31
N LEU A 32 9.23 -10.70 -17.93
CA LEU A 32 8.70 -9.37 -17.59
C LEU A 32 7.72 -9.40 -16.41
N MET A 33 7.07 -10.53 -16.10
CA MET A 33 6.09 -10.62 -15.01
C MET A 33 6.66 -10.19 -13.64
N PRO A 34 7.83 -10.69 -13.19
CA PRO A 34 8.43 -10.23 -11.94
C PRO A 34 8.73 -8.73 -11.96
N LEU A 35 9.22 -8.20 -13.08
CA LEU A 35 9.50 -6.79 -13.25
C LEU A 35 8.23 -5.95 -13.10
N ILE A 36 7.14 -6.33 -13.77
CA ILE A 36 5.85 -5.67 -13.66
C ILE A 36 5.36 -5.68 -12.20
N ILE A 37 5.43 -6.83 -11.51
CA ILE A 37 5.02 -6.94 -10.10
C ILE A 37 5.84 -6.00 -9.21
N THR A 38 7.16 -5.89 -9.44
CA THR A 38 8.02 -4.99 -8.65
C THR A 38 7.66 -3.51 -8.79
N PHE A 39 7.03 -3.08 -9.90
CA PHE A 39 6.54 -1.71 -10.08
C PHE A 39 5.10 -1.51 -9.61
N ILE A 40 4.25 -2.53 -9.71
CA ILE A 40 2.85 -2.45 -9.26
C ILE A 40 2.78 -2.23 -7.76
N LEU A 41 3.59 -2.96 -6.99
CA LEU A 41 3.57 -2.88 -5.52
C LEU A 41 3.85 -1.45 -4.99
N PRO A 42 4.94 -0.76 -5.36
CA PRO A 42 5.16 0.62 -4.93
C PRO A 42 4.12 1.59 -5.49
N LEU A 43 3.58 1.36 -6.69
CA LEU A 43 2.51 2.20 -7.25
C LEU A 43 1.25 2.19 -6.38
N VAL A 44 0.83 1.01 -5.91
CA VAL A 44 -0.34 0.89 -5.02
C VAL A 44 -0.11 1.64 -3.70
N ILE A 45 1.09 1.55 -3.13
CA ILE A 45 1.44 2.28 -1.91
C ILE A 45 1.37 3.79 -2.13
N VAL A 46 1.87 4.29 -3.26
CA VAL A 46 1.76 5.72 -3.60
C VAL A 46 0.29 6.14 -3.70
N ILE A 47 -0.55 5.36 -4.39
CA ILE A 47 -2.00 5.63 -4.49
C ILE A 47 -2.65 5.68 -3.10
N LEU A 48 -2.33 4.76 -2.20
CA LEU A 48 -2.85 4.76 -0.83
C LEU A 48 -2.42 5.97 -0.02
N LEU A 49 -1.18 6.46 -0.21
CA LEU A 49 -0.72 7.70 0.42
C LEU A 49 -1.51 8.91 -0.08
N TYR A 50 -1.81 8.99 -1.39
CA TYR A 50 -2.65 10.05 -1.95
C TYR A 50 -4.10 9.98 -1.43
N ILE A 51 -4.69 8.79 -1.34
CA ILE A 51 -6.01 8.60 -0.74
C ILE A 51 -6.00 9.04 0.73
N SER A 52 -4.95 8.70 1.48
CA SER A 52 -4.79 9.11 2.88
C SER A 52 -4.72 10.64 3.01
N ALA A 53 -3.91 11.29 2.17
CA ALA A 53 -3.83 12.75 2.13
C ALA A 53 -5.17 13.39 1.75
N LEU A 54 -5.89 12.82 0.78
CA LEU A 54 -7.23 13.29 0.37
C LEU A 54 -8.26 13.18 1.50
N ILE A 55 -8.26 12.08 2.26
CA ILE A 55 -9.12 11.90 3.43
C ILE A 55 -8.79 12.99 4.46
N LEU A 56 -7.52 13.14 4.83
CA LEU A 56 -7.11 14.16 5.81
C LEU A 56 -7.45 15.58 5.35
N TYR A 57 -7.27 15.89 4.07
CA TYR A 57 -7.62 17.19 3.50
C TYR A 57 -9.12 17.45 3.54
N THR A 58 -9.94 16.45 3.19
CA THR A 58 -11.39 16.52 3.29
C THR A 58 -11.83 16.79 4.73
N TYR A 59 -11.26 16.08 5.71
CA TYR A 59 -11.54 16.32 7.12
C TYR A 59 -11.01 17.67 7.62
N LYS A 60 -9.94 18.22 7.03
CA LYS A 60 -9.42 19.55 7.36
C LYS A 60 -10.36 20.67 6.87
N LEU A 61 -10.81 20.58 5.61
CA LEU A 61 -11.56 21.64 4.92
C LEU A 61 -13.07 21.55 5.16
N HIS A 62 -13.64 20.35 5.14
CA HIS A 62 -15.09 20.10 5.17
C HIS A 62 -15.57 19.52 6.51
N TRP A 63 -14.79 19.68 7.59
CA TRP A 63 -15.11 19.10 8.90
C TRP A 63 -16.54 19.37 9.36
N ASN A 64 -17.02 20.60 9.18
CA ASN A 64 -18.34 21.00 9.66
C ASN A 64 -19.46 20.15 9.05
N HIS A 65 -19.35 19.77 7.77
CA HIS A 65 -20.31 18.90 7.10
C HIS A 65 -20.12 17.42 7.47
N VAL A 66 -18.87 16.98 7.57
CA VAL A 66 -18.55 15.59 7.95
C VAL A 66 -19.01 15.30 9.39
N ARG A 67 -18.82 16.25 10.31
CA ARG A 67 -19.23 16.11 11.72
C ARG A 67 -20.74 15.91 11.87
N THR A 68 -21.55 16.64 11.11
CA THR A 68 -23.02 16.51 11.17
C THR A 68 -23.54 15.17 10.68
N VAL A 69 -22.78 14.48 9.82
CA VAL A 69 -23.19 13.18 9.26
C VAL A 69 -22.70 12.01 10.11
N PHE A 70 -21.49 12.11 10.66
CA PHE A 70 -20.83 10.96 11.29
C PHE A 70 -20.90 10.95 12.83
N ASP A 71 -21.42 11.99 13.47
CA ASP A 71 -21.54 12.13 14.95
C ASP A 71 -20.25 11.76 15.71
N ARG A 72 -19.10 11.88 15.04
CA ARG A 72 -17.80 11.57 15.64
C ARG A 72 -17.27 12.79 16.36
N GLY A 73 -16.65 12.53 17.52
CA GLY A 73 -15.91 13.50 18.33
C GLY A 73 -14.71 14.08 17.59
N ASP A 74 -13.57 14.28 18.26
CA ASP A 74 -12.36 14.93 17.71
C ASP A 74 -12.11 14.73 16.20
N LYS A 75 -11.92 15.86 15.49
CA LYS A 75 -11.69 15.96 14.04
C LYS A 75 -10.57 15.05 13.57
N TRP A 76 -9.44 15.11 14.26
CA TRP A 76 -8.25 14.38 13.87
C TRP A 76 -8.34 12.91 14.23
N GLY A 77 -8.96 12.56 15.37
CA GLY A 77 -9.29 11.20 15.73
C GLY A 77 -10.18 10.50 14.70
N ALA A 78 -11.22 11.18 14.22
CA ALA A 78 -12.10 10.64 13.18
C ALA A 78 -11.34 10.43 11.85
N ALA A 79 -10.55 11.43 11.43
CA ALA A 79 -9.75 11.35 10.21
C ALA A 79 -8.72 10.21 10.26
N ARG A 80 -7.99 10.07 11.39
CA ARG A 80 -7.02 8.99 11.60
C ARG A 80 -7.68 7.61 11.57
N LYS A 81 -8.87 7.45 12.15
CA LYS A 81 -9.61 6.17 12.08
C LYS A 81 -10.07 5.83 10.65
N ALA A 82 -10.46 6.83 9.87
CA ALA A 82 -10.82 6.62 8.46
C ALA A 82 -9.60 6.17 7.64
N VAL A 83 -8.47 6.87 7.78
CA VAL A 83 -7.20 6.45 7.18
C VAL A 83 -6.81 5.05 7.66
N ALA A 84 -6.94 4.78 8.95
CA ALA A 84 -6.58 3.49 9.53
C ALA A 84 -7.40 2.33 8.94
N ALA A 85 -8.70 2.53 8.71
CA ALA A 85 -9.56 1.53 8.09
C ALA A 85 -9.14 1.21 6.64
N VAL A 86 -8.68 2.21 5.87
CA VAL A 86 -8.19 2.00 4.50
C VAL A 86 -6.92 1.14 4.52
N TRP A 87 -5.94 1.50 5.36
CA TRP A 87 -4.68 0.76 5.48
C TRP A 87 -4.88 -0.65 6.07
N ASP A 88 -5.79 -0.81 7.04
CA ASP A 88 -6.15 -2.12 7.59
C ASP A 88 -6.78 -3.03 6.52
N SER A 89 -7.71 -2.49 5.74
CA SER A 89 -8.34 -3.22 4.63
C SER A 89 -7.30 -3.62 3.58
N HIS A 90 -6.40 -2.71 3.22
CA HIS A 90 -5.32 -3.01 2.30
C HIS A 90 -4.40 -4.14 2.81
N GLY A 91 -3.94 -4.04 4.06
CA GLY A 91 -3.08 -5.07 4.67
C GLY A 91 -3.75 -6.44 4.72
N TRP A 92 -5.05 -6.48 5.02
CA TRP A 92 -5.82 -7.73 5.02
C TRP A 92 -6.02 -8.31 3.61
N ILE A 93 -6.41 -7.51 2.63
CA ILE A 93 -6.69 -7.99 1.26
C ILE A 93 -5.41 -8.45 0.55
N TRP A 94 -4.33 -7.68 0.65
CA TRP A 94 -3.10 -7.94 -0.10
C TRP A 94 -2.16 -8.92 0.58
N HIS A 95 -2.07 -8.87 1.91
CA HIS A 95 -1.05 -9.61 2.65
C HIS A 95 -1.65 -10.59 3.67
N GLY A 96 -2.98 -10.63 3.83
CA GLY A 96 -3.60 -11.39 4.92
C GLY A 96 -3.10 -10.93 6.28
N TYR A 97 -2.75 -9.65 6.43
CA TYR A 97 -2.06 -9.15 7.62
C TYR A 97 -2.96 -9.22 8.85
N GLU A 98 -2.49 -9.95 9.86
CA GLU A 98 -3.16 -10.15 11.14
C GLU A 98 -2.15 -10.03 12.29
N VAL A 99 -2.61 -9.50 13.43
CA VAL A 99 -1.80 -9.35 14.63
C VAL A 99 -2.44 -10.17 15.74
N THR A 100 -1.73 -11.18 16.20
CA THR A 100 -2.14 -12.01 17.33
C THR A 100 -1.55 -11.46 18.63
N GLY A 101 -2.25 -11.63 19.76
CA GLY A 101 -1.76 -11.18 21.06
C GLY A 101 -1.89 -9.68 21.31
N LEU A 102 -2.70 -8.96 20.52
CA LEU A 102 -2.93 -7.52 20.71
C LEU A 102 -3.56 -7.24 22.09
N GLU A 103 -4.32 -8.19 22.63
CA GLU A 103 -4.89 -8.19 23.97
C GLU A 103 -3.84 -8.02 25.09
N ASN A 104 -2.61 -8.49 24.87
CA ASN A 104 -1.52 -8.40 25.85
C ASN A 104 -1.03 -6.96 26.06
N ILE A 105 -1.34 -6.05 25.13
CA ILE A 105 -1.05 -4.63 25.30
C ILE A 105 -1.99 -4.07 26.37
N ASN A 106 -1.41 -3.66 27.50
CA ASN A 106 -2.13 -3.02 28.59
C ASN A 106 -2.80 -1.73 28.09
N ASN A 107 -4.06 -1.50 28.47
CA ASN A 107 -4.83 -0.34 28.04
C ASN A 107 -4.58 0.90 28.90
N LYS A 108 -4.11 0.75 30.14
CA LYS A 108 -3.97 1.83 31.12
C LYS A 108 -2.56 2.40 31.16
N ASP A 109 -1.56 1.54 31.06
CA ASP A 109 -0.17 1.93 31.23
C ASP A 109 0.52 2.25 29.88
N PRO A 110 1.54 3.12 29.88
CA PRO A 110 2.41 3.30 28.72
C PRO A 110 3.21 2.01 28.46
N ALA A 111 3.47 1.73 27.18
CA ALA A 111 4.24 0.57 26.75
C ALA A 111 5.21 0.98 25.64
N LEU A 112 6.42 0.42 25.66
CA LEU A 112 7.38 0.52 24.57
C LEU A 112 7.24 -0.73 23.69
N ILE A 113 6.97 -0.52 22.41
CA ILE A 113 6.85 -1.60 21.42
C ILE A 113 8.13 -1.61 20.60
N VAL A 114 8.91 -2.68 20.75
CA VAL A 114 10.10 -2.92 19.95
C VAL A 114 9.71 -3.87 18.83
N TYR A 115 9.88 -3.43 17.59
CA TYR A 115 9.51 -4.20 16.41
C TYR A 115 10.67 -4.19 15.41
N TYR A 116 10.73 -5.24 14.61
CA TYR A 116 11.60 -5.34 13.45
C TYR A 116 10.79 -4.98 12.20
N HIS A 117 11.33 -4.12 11.33
CA HIS A 117 10.67 -3.76 10.08
C HIS A 117 11.44 -4.30 8.87
N GLY A 118 10.70 -4.61 7.81
CA GLY A 118 11.29 -4.92 6.50
C GLY A 118 11.94 -3.70 5.85
N ALA A 119 12.50 -3.88 4.64
CA ALA A 119 13.14 -2.79 3.90
C ALA A 119 12.19 -1.60 3.63
N ILE A 120 10.89 -1.86 3.54
CA ILE A 120 9.84 -0.85 3.43
C ILE A 120 8.94 -0.96 4.67
N PRO A 121 8.75 0.11 5.46
CA PRO A 121 8.08 0.05 6.76
C PRO A 121 6.54 -0.02 6.68
N ILE A 122 5.98 -0.67 5.65
CA ILE A 122 4.53 -0.82 5.44
C ILE A 122 3.90 -1.66 6.56
N ASP A 123 4.63 -2.66 7.03
CA ASP A 123 4.31 -3.49 8.19
C ASP A 123 4.03 -2.66 9.44
N VAL A 124 4.78 -1.57 9.65
CA VAL A 124 4.55 -0.63 10.74
C VAL A 124 3.20 0.04 10.59
N TYR A 125 2.85 0.53 9.40
CA TYR A 125 1.54 1.16 9.18
C TYR A 125 0.40 0.22 9.52
N TYR A 126 0.44 -1.04 9.07
CA TYR A 126 -0.60 -2.02 9.41
C TYR A 126 -0.67 -2.30 10.91
N PHE A 127 0.46 -2.40 11.60
CA PHE A 127 0.47 -2.57 13.04
C PHE A 127 -0.18 -1.37 13.76
N LEU A 128 0.20 -0.15 13.37
CA LEU A 128 -0.35 1.08 13.95
C LEU A 128 -1.87 1.17 13.73
N THR A 129 -2.35 0.78 12.55
CA THR A 129 -3.79 0.80 12.25
C THR A 129 -4.54 -0.21 13.10
N LYS A 130 -4.00 -1.43 13.29
CA LYS A 130 -4.57 -2.43 14.21
C LYS A 130 -4.64 -1.91 15.64
N VAL A 131 -3.56 -1.33 16.17
CA VAL A 131 -3.58 -0.75 17.52
C VAL A 131 -4.63 0.38 17.62
N LEU A 132 -4.67 1.29 16.64
CA LEU A 132 -5.63 2.39 16.65
C LEU A 132 -7.09 1.92 16.55
N LEU A 133 -7.39 0.91 15.72
CA LEU A 133 -8.76 0.43 15.52
C LEU A 133 -9.23 -0.44 16.68
N PHE A 134 -8.39 -1.35 17.19
CA PHE A 134 -8.78 -2.32 18.22
C PHE A 134 -8.60 -1.80 19.65
N LYS A 135 -7.55 -1.01 19.91
CA LYS A 135 -7.29 -0.45 21.25
C LYS A 135 -7.72 1.01 21.38
N ASN A 136 -8.03 1.69 20.27
CA ASN A 136 -8.33 3.11 20.26
C ASN A 136 -7.20 3.97 20.88
N ARG A 137 -5.95 3.53 20.70
CA ARG A 137 -4.74 4.21 21.18
C ARG A 137 -3.86 4.62 20.01
N LEU A 138 -3.25 5.79 20.12
CA LEU A 138 -2.20 6.22 19.21
C LEU A 138 -0.86 5.67 19.67
N VAL A 139 -0.02 5.28 18.71
CA VAL A 139 1.34 4.81 18.96
C VAL A 139 2.28 5.83 18.34
N HIS A 140 3.19 6.35 19.15
CA HIS A 140 4.23 7.27 18.69
C HIS A 140 5.42 6.47 18.18
N THR A 141 5.65 6.54 16.88
CA THR A 141 6.79 5.89 16.25
C THR A 141 8.00 6.81 16.23
N VAL A 142 9.15 6.30 16.68
CA VAL A 142 10.43 6.96 16.45
C VAL A 142 10.81 6.72 14.99
N ALA A 143 10.93 7.82 14.25
CA ALA A 143 11.21 7.84 12.82
C ALA A 143 12.43 8.72 12.58
N ASP A 144 13.27 8.35 11.61
CA ASP A 144 14.45 9.12 11.24
C ASP A 144 14.07 10.39 10.46
N TYR A 145 14.95 11.39 10.49
CA TYR A 145 14.69 12.76 10.04
C TYR A 145 14.24 12.87 8.58
N PHE A 146 14.63 11.91 7.73
CA PHE A 146 14.25 11.88 6.31
C PHE A 146 12.73 11.83 6.08
N LEU A 147 11.96 11.27 7.02
CA LEU A 147 10.50 11.19 6.93
C LEU A 147 9.80 12.54 7.11
N PHE A 148 10.52 13.59 7.50
CA PHE A 148 9.98 14.94 7.69
C PHE A 148 10.33 15.92 6.56
N ASN A 149 11.12 15.48 5.57
CA ASN A 149 11.46 16.27 4.39
C ASN A 149 10.40 16.18 3.27
N ILE A 150 9.13 15.95 3.64
CA ILE A 150 8.05 15.75 2.67
C ILE A 150 7.58 17.11 2.14
N PRO A 151 7.34 17.25 0.82
CA PRO A 151 6.87 18.51 0.25
C PRO A 151 5.53 19.00 0.84
N GLU A 152 5.30 20.32 0.77
CA GLU A 152 4.23 21.05 1.48
C GLU A 152 2.81 20.50 1.26
N ASN A 153 2.56 19.83 0.13
CA ASN A 153 1.31 19.17 -0.19
C ASN A 153 0.95 18.01 0.77
N PHE A 154 1.91 17.44 1.49
CA PHE A 154 1.68 16.38 2.50
C PHE A 154 1.71 16.88 3.95
N THR A 155 1.78 18.19 4.19
CA THR A 155 1.75 18.78 5.54
C THR A 155 0.58 18.28 6.41
N PRO A 156 -0.65 18.05 5.89
CA PRO A 156 -1.73 17.47 6.67
C PRO A 156 -1.43 16.06 7.21
N LEU A 157 -0.73 15.23 6.42
CA LEU A 157 -0.31 13.88 6.82
C LEU A 157 0.70 13.95 7.97
N LEU A 158 1.71 14.81 7.85
CA LEU A 158 2.70 15.05 8.91
C LEU A 158 2.03 15.55 10.19
N SER A 159 1.11 16.51 10.09
CA SER A 159 0.40 17.02 11.26
C SER A 159 -0.40 15.91 11.95
N ALA A 160 -1.09 15.05 11.21
CA ALA A 160 -1.86 13.95 11.78
C ALA A 160 -0.97 12.89 12.49
N LEU A 161 0.27 12.72 12.04
CA LEU A 161 1.26 11.79 12.59
C LEU A 161 2.01 12.35 13.82
N VAL A 162 2.32 13.66 13.82
CA VAL A 162 3.16 14.28 14.86
C VAL A 162 2.35 14.84 16.04
N THR A 163 1.11 15.31 15.83
CA THR A 163 0.32 15.97 16.90
C THR A 163 -0.62 15.03 17.65
N GLY A 164 -0.22 13.76 17.81
CA GLY A 164 -0.89 12.79 18.69
C GLY A 164 -0.60 13.05 20.16
#